data_AF-A0A5N9CKQ1-F1
#
_entry.id   AF-A0A5N9CKQ1-F1
#
_cell.length_a   1.000
_cell.length_b   1.000
_cell.length_c   1.000
_cell.angle_alpha   90.00
_cell.angle_beta   90.00
_cell.angle_gamma   90.00
#
_symmetry.space_group_name_H-M   'P 1'
#
loop_
_entity.id
_entity.type
_entity.pdbx_description
1 polymer ?
#
loop_
_entity_poly.entity_id
_entity_poly.type
_entity_poly.pdbx_seq_one_letter_code
_entity_poly.pdbx_strand_id
1 'polypeptide(L)'
;MIKLGKPFRILYKVLFIFSITFIATLFLVRIAFNSLDWYDNGFDRHRVYEAKQYVGGYAEKLPFTRIQLSEIALDIISYFNSEDEFLDVKKQNINGEIVNVFDQREIDHMKDVKNLLEFLYRIQEGLIIYVMLVLTIGFFMSGGGYTRQIISLINITSYFAISLV
;
A
#
# COMPACT_ATOMS: atom_id res chain seq x y z
N MET A 1 -41.60 -4.82 1.82
CA MET A 1 -40.66 -4.37 2.87
C MET A 1 -39.99 -5.59 3.46
N ILE A 2 -38.79 -5.94 3.00
CA ILE A 2 -38.09 -7.16 3.46
C ILE A 2 -37.69 -6.92 4.92
N LYS A 3 -38.37 -7.57 5.87
CA LYS A 3 -38.01 -7.54 7.30
C LYS A 3 -36.77 -8.42 7.48
N LEU A 4 -35.61 -7.83 7.25
CA LEU A 4 -34.31 -8.42 7.59
C LEU A 4 -34.29 -8.80 9.07
N GLY A 5 -33.97 -10.06 9.37
CA GLY A 5 -33.84 -10.52 10.75
C GLY A 5 -32.80 -9.70 11.51
N LYS A 6 -33.02 -9.49 12.82
CA LYS A 6 -32.05 -8.84 13.73
C LYS A 6 -30.59 -9.31 13.54
N PRO A 7 -30.28 -10.61 13.35
CA PRO A 7 -28.89 -11.04 13.14
C PRO A 7 -28.29 -10.52 11.82
N PHE A 8 -29.06 -10.55 10.74
CA PHE A 8 -28.61 -10.01 9.44
C PHE A 8 -28.29 -8.52 9.55
N ARG A 9 -29.06 -7.77 10.35
CA ARG A 9 -28.85 -6.34 10.56
C ARG A 9 -27.53 -6.02 11.29
N ILE A 10 -27.10 -6.92 12.17
CA ILE A 10 -25.83 -6.78 12.89
C ILE A 10 -24.67 -7.17 11.96
N LEU A 11 -24.82 -8.27 11.22
CA LEU A 11 -23.81 -8.78 10.32
C LEU A 11 -23.37 -7.75 9.27
N TYR A 12 -24.32 -7.11 8.56
CA TYR A 12 -23.93 -6.13 7.54
C TYR A 12 -23.20 -4.92 8.14
N LYS A 13 -23.56 -4.50 9.37
CA LYS A 13 -22.91 -3.36 10.03
C LYS A 13 -21.47 -3.69 10.39
N VAL A 14 -21.25 -4.87 10.95
CA VAL A 14 -19.91 -5.36 11.28
C VAL A 14 -19.06 -5.44 10.00
N LEU A 15 -19.59 -6.08 8.95
CA LEU A 15 -18.89 -6.16 7.66
C LEU A 15 -18.58 -4.77 7.09
N PHE A 16 -19.52 -3.83 7.14
CA PHE A 16 -19.33 -2.47 6.65
C PHE A 16 -18.21 -1.72 7.41
N ILE A 17 -18.17 -1.82 8.74
CA ILE A 17 -17.11 -1.22 9.58
C ILE A 17 -15.75 -1.81 9.19
N PHE A 18 -15.63 -3.14 9.15
CA PHE A 18 -14.39 -3.80 8.75
C PHE A 18 -13.96 -3.44 7.33
N SER A 19 -14.89 -3.38 6.38
CA SER A 19 -14.58 -2.98 5.00
C SER A 19 -13.98 -1.58 4.95
N ILE A 20 -14.59 -0.59 5.60
CA ILE A 20 -14.07 0.78 5.59
C ILE A 20 -12.70 0.86 6.26
N THR A 21 -12.52 0.21 7.42
CA THR A 21 -11.21 0.18 8.08
C THR A 21 -10.14 -0.42 7.17
N PHE A 22 -10.43 -1.57 6.53
CA PHE A 22 -9.47 -2.23 5.66
C PHE A 22 -9.19 -1.42 4.39
N ILE A 23 -10.20 -0.77 3.79
CA ILE A 23 -10.03 0.15 2.67
C ILE A 23 -9.08 1.29 3.06
N ALA A 24 -9.28 1.89 4.23
CA ALA A 24 -8.44 3.00 4.71
C ALA A 24 -6.99 2.55 4.96
N THR A 25 -6.78 1.40 5.62
CA THR A 25 -5.45 0.84 5.83
C THR A 25 -4.73 0.56 4.50
N LEU A 26 -5.40 -0.10 3.55
CA LEU A 26 -4.82 -0.36 2.23
C LEU A 26 -4.53 0.91 1.44
N PHE A 27 -5.35 1.95 1.63
CA PHE A 27 -5.11 3.26 1.01
C PHE A 27 -3.83 3.92 1.55
N LEU A 28 -3.60 3.86 2.87
CA LEU A 28 -2.36 4.34 3.48
C LEU A 28 -1.14 3.55 3.01
N VAL A 29 -1.26 2.23 2.93
CA VAL A 29 -0.20 1.37 2.36
C VAL A 29 0.11 1.79 0.92
N ARG A 30 -0.93 1.98 0.08
CA ARG A 30 -0.74 2.44 -1.30
C ARG A 30 -0.02 3.79 -1.37
N ILE A 31 -0.37 4.75 -0.50
CA ILE A 31 0.34 6.04 -0.41
C ILE A 31 1.81 5.82 -0.04
N ALA A 32 2.09 5.00 0.97
CA ALA A 32 3.44 4.75 1.43
C ALA A 32 4.33 4.14 0.33
N PHE A 33 3.82 3.14 -0.39
CA PHE A 33 4.56 2.50 -1.50
C PHE A 33 4.77 3.42 -2.71
N ASN A 34 3.95 4.48 -2.87
CA ASN A 34 3.99 5.38 -4.02
C ASN A 34 4.61 6.75 -3.72
N SER A 35 5.18 6.94 -2.54
CA SER A 35 5.69 8.24 -2.11
C SER A 35 7.20 8.22 -1.99
N LEU A 36 7.86 9.03 -2.82
CA LEU A 36 9.32 9.20 -2.76
C LEU A 36 9.77 9.67 -1.37
N ASP A 37 9.02 10.56 -0.72
CA ASP A 37 9.33 11.06 0.61
C ASP A 37 9.42 9.93 1.65
N TRP A 38 8.57 8.90 1.56
CA TRP A 38 8.65 7.75 2.47
C TRP A 38 9.93 6.93 2.27
N TYR A 39 10.39 6.78 1.02
CA TYR A 39 11.67 6.13 0.71
C TYR A 39 12.85 6.97 1.20
N ASP A 40 12.88 8.25 0.86
CA ASP A 40 13.95 9.19 1.26
C ASP A 40 14.08 9.27 2.78
N ASN A 41 12.96 9.42 3.51
CA ASN A 41 12.96 9.38 4.98
C ASN A 41 13.40 8.01 5.52
N GLY A 42 13.04 6.92 4.84
CA GLY A 42 13.49 5.57 5.18
C GLY A 42 15.00 5.42 5.04
N PHE A 43 15.57 5.91 3.93
CA PHE A 43 17.00 5.94 3.68
C PHE A 43 17.72 6.81 4.71
N ASP A 44 17.15 7.96 5.06
CA ASP A 44 17.68 8.85 6.09
C ASP A 44 17.72 8.22 7.47
N ARG A 45 16.59 7.65 7.88
CA ARG A 45 16.45 7.00 9.20
C ARG A 45 17.41 5.83 9.39
N HIS A 46 17.67 5.07 8.34
CA HIS A 46 18.56 3.91 8.39
C HIS A 46 19.99 4.21 7.93
N ARG A 47 20.30 5.49 7.62
CA ARG A 47 21.60 5.95 7.13
C ARG A 47 22.10 5.11 5.96
N VAL A 48 21.21 4.80 5.00
CA VAL A 48 21.50 3.90 3.87
C VAL A 48 22.66 4.43 3.01
N TYR A 49 22.75 5.75 2.87
CA TYR A 49 23.88 6.43 2.20
C TYR A 49 25.22 6.27 2.93
N GLU A 50 25.24 5.81 4.18
CA GLU A 50 26.45 5.46 4.92
C GLU A 50 26.62 3.95 5.12
N ALA A 51 25.64 3.16 4.65
CA ALA A 51 25.65 1.72 4.83
C ALA A 51 26.86 1.11 4.14
N LYS A 52 27.37 0.03 4.74
CA LYS A 52 28.47 -0.75 4.17
C LYS A 52 27.96 -2.06 3.62
N GLN A 53 28.35 -2.35 2.39
CA GLN A 53 28.20 -3.66 1.77
C GLN A 53 29.47 -4.47 1.99
N TYR A 54 29.32 -5.74 2.34
CA TYR A 54 30.45 -6.65 2.49
C TYR A 54 30.72 -7.34 1.16
N VAL A 55 31.83 -6.98 0.51
CA VAL A 55 32.28 -7.59 -0.75
C VAL A 55 33.68 -8.14 -0.52
N GLY A 56 33.88 -9.43 -0.80
CA GLY A 56 35.20 -10.08 -0.64
C GLY A 56 35.75 -10.09 0.79
N GLY A 57 34.89 -10.00 1.81
CA GLY A 57 35.29 -9.97 3.23
C GLY A 57 35.63 -8.58 3.79
N TYR A 58 35.53 -7.52 2.98
CA TYR A 58 35.75 -6.13 3.41
C TYR A 58 34.45 -5.34 3.37
N ALA A 59 34.28 -4.44 4.34
CA ALA A 59 33.13 -3.55 4.42
C ALA A 59 33.40 -2.29 3.59
N GLU A 60 32.83 -2.23 2.39
CA GLU A 60 32.88 -1.06 1.51
C GLU A 60 31.59 -0.24 1.64
N LYS A 61 31.65 1.09 1.46
CA LYS A 61 30.42 1.89 1.45
C LYS A 61 29.58 1.53 0.22
N LEU A 62 28.26 1.61 0.37
CA LEU A 62 27.34 1.47 -0.76
C LEU A 62 27.73 2.45 -1.86
N PRO A 63 27.89 2.01 -3.12
CA PRO A 63 28.53 2.82 -4.15
C PRO A 63 27.53 3.75 -4.87
N PHE A 64 26.56 4.29 -4.13
CA PHE A 64 25.50 5.16 -4.63
C PHE A 64 25.41 6.45 -3.81
N THR A 65 25.23 7.58 -4.51
CA THR A 65 24.98 8.88 -3.89
C THR A 65 23.54 9.00 -3.39
N ARG A 66 23.25 10.01 -2.55
CA ARG A 66 21.88 10.28 -2.10
C ARG A 66 20.91 10.51 -3.28
N ILE A 67 21.36 11.24 -4.30
CA ILE A 67 20.56 11.51 -5.50
C ILE A 67 20.24 10.20 -6.23
N GLN A 68 21.24 9.34 -6.40
CA GLN A 68 21.05 8.04 -7.05
C GLN A 68 20.13 7.10 -6.26
N LEU A 69 20.15 7.16 -4.92
CA LEU A 69 19.20 6.40 -4.09
C LEU A 69 17.76 6.89 -4.30
N SER A 70 17.54 8.20 -4.38
CA SER A 70 16.21 8.75 -4.69
C SER A 70 15.76 8.35 -6.10
N GLU A 71 16.66 8.31 -7.08
CA GLU A 71 16.36 7.78 -8.42
C GLU A 71 16.02 6.29 -8.41
N ILE A 72 16.76 5.48 -7.64
CA ILE A 72 16.46 4.06 -7.44
C ILE A 72 15.06 3.88 -6.84
N ALA A 73 14.69 4.71 -5.86
CA ALA A 73 13.34 4.68 -5.29
C ALA A 73 12.26 5.03 -6.33
N LEU A 74 12.51 5.99 -7.21
CA LEU A 74 11.60 6.28 -8.32
C LEU A 74 11.47 5.09 -9.29
N ASP A 75 12.56 4.40 -9.59
CA ASP A 75 12.53 3.21 -10.44
C ASP A 75 11.72 2.07 -9.77
N ILE A 76 11.85 1.89 -8.46
CA ILE A 76 11.05 0.93 -7.67
C ILE A 76 9.56 1.31 -7.68
N ILE A 77 9.23 2.59 -7.47
CA ILE A 77 7.85 3.08 -7.52
C ILE A 77 7.28 2.84 -8.92
N SER A 78 8.05 3.15 -9.97
CA SER A 78 7.66 2.90 -11.36
C SER A 78 7.38 1.41 -11.60
N TYR A 79 8.25 0.53 -11.12
CA TYR A 79 8.08 -0.92 -11.22
C TYR A 79 6.78 -1.42 -10.58
N PHE A 80 6.42 -0.94 -9.39
CA PHE A 80 5.16 -1.34 -8.74
C PHE A 80 3.90 -0.86 -9.49
N ASN A 81 4.03 0.12 -10.39
CA ASN A 81 2.93 0.66 -11.19
C ASN A 81 3.01 0.29 -12.68
N SER A 82 4.02 -0.48 -13.09
CA SER A 82 4.16 -0.94 -14.47
C SER A 82 3.60 -2.34 -14.67
N GLU A 83 3.52 -2.79 -15.92
CA GLU A 83 3.18 -4.18 -16.27
C GLU A 83 4.39 -5.11 -16.23
N ASP A 84 5.58 -4.60 -15.88
CA ASP A 84 6.82 -5.36 -15.91
C ASP A 84 6.84 -6.46 -14.86
N GLU A 85 7.21 -7.68 -15.23
CA GLU A 85 7.23 -8.81 -14.31
C GLU A 85 8.38 -8.70 -13.28
N PHE A 86 9.54 -8.21 -13.72
CA PHE A 86 10.77 -8.16 -12.93
C PHE A 86 11.28 -6.73 -12.76
N LEU A 87 11.83 -6.45 -11.59
CA LEU A 87 12.51 -5.19 -11.31
C LEU A 87 13.83 -5.14 -12.09
N ASP A 88 14.03 -4.13 -12.93
CA ASP A 88 15.30 -3.87 -13.62
C ASP A 88 15.81 -2.47 -13.27
N VAL A 89 16.70 -2.39 -12.28
CA VAL A 89 17.33 -1.14 -11.86
C VAL A 89 18.83 -1.22 -12.05
N LYS A 90 19.32 -0.46 -13.02
CA LYS A 90 20.73 -0.30 -13.35
C LYS A 90 21.16 1.12 -13.05
N LYS A 91 22.23 1.29 -12.29
CA LYS A 91 22.81 2.61 -12.01
C LYS A 91 24.31 2.59 -12.21
N GLN A 92 24.84 3.72 -12.63
CA GLN A 92 26.28 3.94 -12.64
C GLN A 92 26.75 4.11 -11.19
N ASN A 93 27.66 3.26 -10.75
CA ASN A 93 28.26 3.37 -9.42
C ASN A 93 29.23 4.56 -9.35
N ILE A 94 29.71 4.90 -8.14
CA ILE A 94 30.71 5.98 -7.95
C ILE A 94 32.03 5.76 -8.72
N ASN A 95 32.33 4.53 -9.15
CA ASN A 95 33.52 4.18 -9.93
C ASN A 95 33.28 4.30 -11.45
N GLY A 96 32.08 4.70 -11.87
CA GLY A 96 31.71 4.89 -13.27
C GLY A 96 31.21 3.63 -13.98
N GLU A 97 31.06 2.50 -13.29
CA GLU A 97 30.59 1.23 -13.85
C GLU A 97 29.07 1.11 -13.74
N ILE A 98 28.41 0.57 -14.76
CA ILE A 98 26.99 0.26 -14.69
C ILE A 98 26.83 -1.05 -13.92
N VAL A 99 26.13 -0.99 -12.79
CA VAL A 99 25.86 -2.16 -11.95
C VAL A 99 24.36 -2.37 -11.81
N ASN A 100 23.96 -3.64 -11.68
CA ASN A 100 22.62 -3.98 -11.20
C ASN A 100 22.57 -3.62 -9.71
N VAL A 101 21.56 -2.86 -9.33
CA VAL A 101 21.37 -2.44 -7.93
C VAL A 101 20.92 -3.63 -7.08
N PHE A 102 20.15 -4.55 -7.67
CA PHE A 102 19.59 -5.71 -7.01
C PHE A 102 20.19 -7.00 -7.59
N ASP A 103 20.40 -7.99 -6.73
CA ASP A 103 20.74 -9.33 -7.17
C ASP A 103 19.49 -10.11 -7.64
N GLN A 104 19.68 -11.30 -8.22
CA GLN A 104 18.56 -12.10 -8.73
C GLN A 104 17.58 -12.51 -7.63
N ARG A 105 18.07 -12.79 -6.41
CA ARG A 105 17.24 -13.20 -5.29
C ARG A 105 16.36 -12.03 -4.82
N GLU A 106 16.90 -10.82 -4.78
CA GLU A 106 16.18 -9.60 -4.46
C GLU A 106 15.14 -9.27 -5.54
N ILE A 107 15.48 -9.45 -6.82
CA ILE A 107 14.53 -9.27 -7.92
C ILE A 107 13.36 -10.27 -7.82
N ASP A 108 13.64 -11.54 -7.56
CA ASP A 108 12.61 -12.57 -7.38
C ASP A 108 11.73 -12.25 -6.15
N HIS A 109 12.34 -11.76 -5.07
CA HIS A 109 11.60 -11.32 -3.89
C HIS A 109 10.69 -10.11 -4.18
N MET A 110 11.17 -9.14 -4.96
CA MET A 110 10.39 -7.95 -5.34
C MET A 110 9.19 -8.31 -6.22
N LYS A 111 9.32 -9.33 -7.07
CA LYS A 111 8.19 -9.89 -7.82
C LYS A 111 7.10 -10.46 -6.90
N ASP A 112 7.48 -11.20 -5.86
CA ASP A 112 6.52 -11.70 -4.87
C ASP A 112 5.80 -10.54 -4.14
N VAL A 113 6.54 -9.49 -3.77
CA VAL A 113 5.98 -8.28 -3.16
C VAL A 113 5.00 -7.58 -4.10
N LYS A 114 5.35 -7.45 -5.39
CA LYS A 114 4.47 -6.84 -6.40
C LYS A 114 3.17 -7.62 -6.54
N ASN A 115 3.24 -8.94 -6.68
CA ASN A 115 2.07 -9.82 -6.77
C ASN A 115 1.16 -9.68 -5.54
N LEU A 116 1.75 -9.57 -4.34
CA LEU A 116 0.99 -9.36 -3.10
C LEU A 116 0.30 -8.00 -3.09
N LEU A 117 0.99 -6.92 -3.50
CA LEU A 117 0.40 -5.58 -3.58
C LEU A 117 -0.75 -5.53 -4.58
N GLU A 118 -0.57 -6.09 -5.78
CA GLU A 118 -1.63 -6.16 -6.79
C GLU A 118 -2.85 -6.94 -6.29
N PHE A 119 -2.63 -8.05 -5.59
CA PHE A 119 -3.71 -8.81 -4.97
C PHE A 119 -4.47 -7.99 -3.92
N LEU A 120 -3.75 -7.29 -3.04
CA LEU A 120 -4.36 -6.41 -2.04
C LEU A 120 -5.13 -5.25 -2.68
N TYR A 121 -4.62 -4.68 -3.78
CA TYR A 121 -5.29 -3.64 -4.55
C TYR A 121 -6.61 -4.12 -5.16
N ARG A 122 -6.63 -5.34 -5.73
CA ARG A 122 -7.88 -5.95 -6.22
C ARG A 122 -8.88 -6.22 -5.10
N ILE A 123 -8.42 -6.64 -3.91
CA ILE A 123 -9.30 -6.76 -2.73
C ILE A 123 -9.88 -5.39 -2.35
N GLN A 124 -9.05 -4.35 -2.32
CA GLN A 124 -9.48 -3.00 -1.99
C GLN A 124 -10.58 -2.52 -2.94
N GLU A 125 -10.40 -2.71 -4.26
CA GLU A 125 -11.39 -2.39 -5.28
C GLU A 125 -12.71 -3.14 -5.05
N GLY A 126 -12.63 -4.45 -4.75
CA GLY A 126 -13.80 -5.24 -4.41
C GLY A 126 -14.55 -4.73 -3.17
N LEU A 127 -13.82 -4.32 -2.12
CA LEU A 127 -14.41 -3.74 -0.92
C LEU A 127 -15.05 -2.37 -1.18
N ILE A 128 -14.42 -1.53 -2.01
CA ILE A 128 -14.98 -0.24 -2.42
C ILE A 128 -16.29 -0.46 -3.17
N ILE A 129 -16.31 -1.40 -4.14
CA ILE A 129 -17.54 -1.75 -4.88
C ILE A 129 -18.62 -2.27 -3.92
N TYR A 130 -18.27 -3.15 -2.97
CA TYR A 130 -19.20 -3.63 -1.96
C TYR A 130 -19.80 -2.49 -1.13
N VAL A 131 -18.97 -1.58 -0.61
CA VAL A 131 -19.44 -0.41 0.15
C VAL A 131 -20.35 0.46 -0.71
N MET A 132 -19.97 0.75 -1.96
CA MET A 132 -20.79 1.52 -2.89
C MET A 132 -22.16 0.89 -3.13
N LEU A 133 -22.22 -0.43 -3.36
CA LEU A 133 -23.49 -1.15 -3.55
C LEU A 133 -24.38 -1.07 -2.30
N VAL A 134 -23.81 -1.26 -1.09
CA VAL A 134 -24.55 -1.14 0.16
C VAL A 134 -25.10 0.28 0.35
N LEU A 135 -24.31 1.31 0.00
CA LEU A 135 -24.75 2.70 0.06
C LEU A 135 -25.88 2.97 -0.95
N THR A 136 -25.72 2.56 -2.20
CA THR A 136 -26.71 2.77 -3.27
C THR A 136 -28.02 2.05 -2.96
N ILE A 137 -27.98 0.75 -2.66
CA ILE A 137 -29.20 -0.05 -2.38
C ILE A 137 -29.93 0.51 -1.17
N GLY A 138 -29.23 0.80 -0.08
CA GLY A 138 -29.88 1.31 1.13
C GLY A 138 -30.47 2.71 0.93
N PHE A 139 -29.84 3.56 0.11
CA PHE A 139 -30.39 4.87 -0.24
C PHE A 139 -31.70 4.74 -1.02
N PHE A 140 -31.74 3.88 -2.04
CA PHE A 140 -32.96 3.61 -2.81
C PHE A 140 -34.08 2.96 -1.97
N MET A 141 -33.74 2.09 -1.01
CA MET A 141 -34.73 1.38 -0.20
C MET A 141 -35.31 2.21 0.97
N SER A 142 -34.54 3.11 1.57
CA SER A 142 -34.89 3.78 2.82
C SER A 142 -34.97 5.32 2.73
N GLY A 143 -34.66 5.90 1.57
CA GLY A 143 -34.72 7.35 1.35
C GLY A 143 -33.84 8.14 2.33
N GLY A 144 -34.24 9.39 2.64
CA GLY A 144 -33.46 10.31 3.49
C GLY A 144 -33.24 9.88 4.95
N GLY A 145 -33.87 8.80 5.43
CA GLY A 145 -33.61 8.23 6.75
C GLY A 145 -32.33 7.38 6.83
N TYR A 146 -31.87 6.87 5.69
CA TYR A 146 -30.67 6.03 5.59
C TYR A 146 -29.37 6.81 5.74
N THR A 147 -29.35 8.05 5.26
CA THR A 147 -28.18 8.93 5.33
C THR A 147 -27.72 9.16 6.77
N ARG A 148 -28.66 9.37 7.70
CA ARG A 148 -28.34 9.50 9.14
C ARG A 148 -27.74 8.21 9.73
N GLN A 149 -28.20 7.05 9.30
CA GLN A 149 -27.66 5.77 9.76
C GLN A 149 -26.25 5.52 9.23
N ILE A 150 -25.97 5.88 7.98
CA ILE A 150 -24.62 5.79 7.41
C ILE A 150 -23.67 6.75 8.10
N ILE A 151 -24.05 8.02 8.31
CA ILE A 151 -23.19 9.01 8.98
C ILE A 151 -22.80 8.50 10.38
N SER A 152 -23.74 7.90 11.11
CA SER A 152 -23.44 7.28 12.40
C SER A 152 -22.45 6.11 12.28
N LEU A 153 -22.58 5.25 11.26
CA LEU A 153 -21.64 4.14 11.05
C LEU A 153 -20.26 4.64 10.64
N ILE A 154 -20.16 5.66 9.79
CA ILE A 154 -18.89 6.28 9.39
C ILE A 154 -18.19 6.84 10.63
N ASN A 155 -18.90 7.59 11.48
CA ASN A 155 -18.30 8.14 12.71
C ASN A 155 -17.75 7.04 13.63
N ILE A 156 -18.50 5.95 13.85
CA ILE A 156 -18.02 4.81 14.66
C ILE A 156 -16.78 4.18 14.02
N THR A 157 -16.78 4.05 12.69
CA THR A 157 -15.64 3.45 11.98
C THR A 157 -14.40 4.33 12.05
N SER A 158 -14.56 5.65 11.97
CA SER A 158 -13.47 6.60 12.15
C SER A 158 -12.85 6.51 13.54
N TYR A 159 -13.66 6.43 14.60
CA TYR A 159 -13.16 6.23 15.96
C TYR A 159 -12.44 4.89 16.12
N PHE A 160 -12.98 3.82 15.54
CA PHE A 160 -12.37 2.49 15.57
C PHE A 160 -11.02 2.47 14.84
N ALA A 161 -10.96 3.08 13.66
CA ALA A 161 -9.73 3.16 12.86
C ALA A 161 -8.65 3.98 13.58
N ILE A 162 -8.99 5.13 14.17
CA ILE A 162 -8.05 5.95 14.95
C ILE A 162 -7.55 5.19 16.19
N SER A 163 -8.41 4.41 16.85
CA SER A 163 -8.01 3.62 18.03
C SER A 163 -7.05 2.46 17.70
N LEU A 164 -6.96 2.08 16.44
CA LEU A 164 -6.18 0.92 15.99
C LEU A 164 -4.77 1.32 15.51
N VAL A 165 -4.53 2.61 15.30
CA VAL A 165 -3.24 3.23 14.91
C VAL A 165 -2.57 3.81 16.14
#